data_AF-A0A2X2DEA5-F1
#
_entry.id   AF-A0A2X2DEA5-F1
#
_cell.length_a   1.000
_cell.length_b   1.000
_cell.length_c   1.000
_cell.angle_alpha   90.00
_cell.angle_beta   90.00
_cell.angle_gamma   90.00
#
_symmetry.space_group_name_H-M   'P 1'
#
loop_
_entity.id
_entity.type
_entity.pdbx_description
1 polymer ?
#
loop_
_entity_poly.entity_id
_entity_poly.type
_entity_poly.pdbx_seq_one_letter_code
_entity_poly.pdbx_strand_id
1 'polypeptide(L)'
;MKGYIQTVTGPVKKADMGLTLPHEHLFNDLSGVVDEPFYEFSHVLVDKKVSADIQWGLKYDPYCCCDNMDKKPIEDVIFELNNFKELGGKTIVDATGSSSIGRDIRKLKQVAELTGINVVASSGLYIEKFEGKRLADDIDAMAKMIDDELNIGIDGTDIRAGMIGEIGVSPFFTDGEKK
;
A
#
# COMPACT_ATOMS: atom_id res chain seq x y z
N MET A 1 19.85 5.96 -12.47
CA MET A 1 19.08 7.18 -12.81
C MET A 1 19.38 8.27 -11.79
N LYS A 2 20.20 9.28 -12.10
CA LYS A 2 20.48 10.38 -11.17
C LYS A 2 19.50 11.53 -11.45
N GLY A 3 18.73 11.96 -10.45
CA GLY A 3 17.78 13.08 -10.57
C GLY A 3 16.39 12.72 -11.10
N TYR A 4 16.06 11.44 -11.19
CA TYR A 4 14.72 10.94 -11.56
C TYR A 4 14.21 9.98 -10.49
N ILE A 5 12.90 9.89 -10.34
CA ILE A 5 12.19 8.87 -9.58
C ILE A 5 11.36 8.01 -10.54
N GLN A 6 11.36 6.70 -10.34
CA GLN A 6 10.53 5.79 -11.13
C GLN A 6 9.09 5.86 -10.61
N THR A 7 8.13 6.10 -11.50
CA THR A 7 6.69 6.01 -11.21
C THR A 7 6.06 4.88 -12.02
N VAL A 8 4.81 4.52 -11.73
CA VAL A 8 4.09 3.48 -12.46
C VAL A 8 3.80 3.83 -13.93
N THR A 9 3.89 5.12 -14.30
CA THR A 9 3.77 5.63 -15.67
C THR A 9 5.14 5.98 -16.29
N GLY A 10 6.24 5.67 -15.61
CA GLY A 10 7.61 5.92 -16.07
C GLY A 10 8.41 6.90 -15.20
N PRO A 11 9.67 7.17 -15.54
CA PRO A 11 10.51 8.08 -14.75
C PRO A 11 10.04 9.54 -14.80
N VAL A 12 10.01 10.20 -13.65
CA VAL A 12 9.72 11.63 -13.49
C VAL A 12 10.95 12.34 -12.91
N LYS A 13 11.23 13.58 -13.34
CA LYS A 13 12.38 14.33 -12.80
C LYS A 13 12.10 14.71 -11.36
N LYS A 14 13.15 14.76 -10.53
CA LYS A 14 13.07 15.23 -9.13
C LYS A 14 12.36 16.60 -9.02
N ALA A 15 12.62 17.52 -9.94
CA ALA A 15 12.03 18.86 -9.93
C ALA A 15 10.51 18.85 -10.21
N ASP A 16 10.00 17.79 -10.83
CA ASP A 16 8.59 17.68 -11.24
C ASP A 16 7.74 16.93 -10.20
N MET A 17 8.35 16.39 -9.13
CA MET A 17 7.65 15.65 -8.08
C MET A 17 6.62 16.51 -7.31
N GLY A 18 6.87 17.81 -7.17
CA GLY A 18 5.95 18.73 -6.49
C GLY A 18 5.60 18.30 -5.05
N LEU A 19 4.41 18.72 -4.58
CA LEU A 19 3.90 18.30 -3.28
C LEU A 19 3.69 16.78 -3.28
N THR A 20 4.37 16.11 -2.36
CA THR A 20 4.47 14.65 -2.32
C THR A 20 3.97 14.13 -0.98
N LEU A 21 3.07 13.14 -1.00
CA LEU A 21 2.76 12.30 0.16
C LEU A 21 3.68 11.07 0.11
N PRO A 22 4.63 10.91 1.06
CA PRO A 22 5.68 9.91 0.97
C PRO A 22 5.28 8.51 1.47
N HIS A 23 4.09 8.34 2.04
CA HIS A 23 3.61 7.08 2.58
C HIS A 23 2.08 7.04 2.56
N GLU A 24 1.50 6.40 1.55
CA GLU A 24 0.05 6.20 1.45
C GLU A 24 -0.25 4.76 1.02
N HIS A 25 -1.51 4.34 1.13
CA HIS A 25 -2.00 3.04 0.65
C HIS A 25 -3.26 3.21 -0.19
N LEU A 26 -3.12 3.11 -1.52
CA LEU A 26 -4.23 3.32 -2.45
C LEU A 26 -5.13 2.07 -2.55
N PHE A 27 -4.55 0.87 -2.52
CA PHE A 27 -5.28 -0.39 -2.74
C PHE A 27 -4.93 -1.51 -1.77
N ASN A 28 -4.46 -1.20 -0.56
CA ASN A 28 -4.20 -2.24 0.43
C ASN A 28 -5.46 -3.06 0.75
N ASP A 29 -5.23 -4.32 1.14
CA ASP A 29 -6.27 -5.28 1.54
C ASP A 29 -5.93 -5.83 2.91
N LEU A 30 -6.75 -5.49 3.91
CA LEU A 30 -6.60 -5.96 5.28
C LEU A 30 -7.75 -6.90 5.69
N SER A 31 -8.60 -7.32 4.75
CA SER A 31 -9.76 -8.17 5.01
C SER A 31 -9.39 -9.55 5.60
N GLY A 32 -8.15 -10.01 5.37
CA GLY A 32 -7.62 -11.24 5.94
C GLY A 32 -7.15 -11.15 7.40
N VAL A 33 -7.15 -9.96 7.99
CA VAL A 33 -6.62 -9.70 9.35
C VAL A 33 -7.59 -8.88 10.22
N VAL A 34 -8.89 -9.01 9.97
CA VAL A 34 -9.94 -8.45 10.84
C VAL A 34 -9.79 -9.04 12.24
N ASP A 35 -9.77 -8.18 13.26
CA ASP A 35 -9.63 -8.60 14.65
C ASP A 35 -11.00 -8.86 15.28
N GLU A 36 -11.05 -9.72 16.30
CA GLU A 36 -12.24 -9.81 17.16
C GLU A 36 -12.43 -8.48 17.91
N PRO A 37 -13.67 -7.99 18.10
CA PRO A 37 -13.93 -6.75 18.83
C PRO A 37 -13.32 -6.80 20.23
N PHE A 38 -12.47 -5.83 20.56
CA PHE A 38 -11.75 -5.80 21.83
C PHE A 38 -12.62 -5.27 22.98
N TYR A 39 -13.50 -4.30 22.68
CA TYR A 39 -14.38 -3.69 23.66
C TYR A 39 -15.82 -4.23 23.55
N GLU A 40 -16.55 -4.26 24.67
CA GLU A 40 -17.96 -4.68 24.69
C GLU A 40 -18.83 -3.83 23.74
N PHE A 41 -18.53 -2.54 23.60
CA PHE A 41 -19.27 -1.68 22.66
C PHE A 41 -18.93 -1.99 21.18
N SER A 42 -17.76 -2.56 20.89
CA SER A 42 -17.26 -2.77 19.52
C SER A 42 -18.03 -3.86 18.77
N HIS A 43 -18.75 -4.75 19.47
CA HIS A 43 -19.56 -5.78 18.81
C HIS A 43 -20.58 -5.21 17.82
N VAL A 44 -21.03 -3.97 18.01
CA VAL A 44 -21.98 -3.32 17.09
C VAL A 44 -21.33 -2.82 15.80
N LEU A 45 -20.00 -2.86 15.68
CA LEU A 45 -19.24 -2.35 14.54
C LEU A 45 -18.95 -3.42 13.48
N VAL A 46 -18.90 -4.70 13.88
CA VAL A 46 -18.31 -5.81 13.10
C VAL A 46 -18.88 -5.90 11.67
N ASP A 47 -20.20 -5.95 11.54
CA ASP A 47 -20.89 -6.11 10.26
C ASP A 47 -21.44 -4.79 9.69
N LYS A 48 -21.10 -3.64 10.31
CA LYS A 48 -21.60 -2.35 9.85
C LYS A 48 -20.75 -1.78 8.72
N LYS A 49 -21.44 -1.07 7.81
CA LYS A 49 -20.79 -0.20 6.83
C LYS A 49 -20.22 1.03 7.53
N VAL A 50 -19.05 1.48 7.08
CA VAL A 50 -18.41 2.69 7.59
C VAL A 50 -19.30 3.89 7.29
N SER A 51 -19.65 4.61 8.36
CA SER A 51 -20.48 5.81 8.28
C SER A 51 -20.24 6.72 9.48
N ALA A 52 -20.68 7.98 9.36
CA ALA A 52 -20.42 9.01 10.36
C ALA A 52 -21.01 8.67 11.76
N ASP A 53 -22.10 7.89 11.83
CA ASP A 53 -22.75 7.47 13.07
C ASP A 53 -21.94 6.45 13.88
N ILE A 54 -21.05 5.69 13.25
CA ILE A 54 -20.17 4.71 13.92
C ILE A 54 -18.71 5.15 14.02
N GLN A 55 -18.40 6.32 13.47
CA GLN A 55 -17.05 6.88 13.46
C GLN A 55 -16.44 7.00 14.86
N TRP A 56 -17.27 7.26 15.87
CA TRP A 56 -16.83 7.29 17.27
C TRP A 56 -16.25 5.95 17.73
N GLY A 57 -16.82 4.82 17.30
CA GLY A 57 -16.38 3.48 17.71
C GLY A 57 -15.15 3.03 16.93
N LEU A 58 -15.14 3.26 15.61
CA LEU A 58 -14.00 2.94 14.73
C LEU A 58 -12.71 3.66 15.14
N LYS A 59 -12.79 4.82 15.78
CA LYS A 59 -11.62 5.51 16.36
C LYS A 59 -10.92 4.72 17.46
N TYR A 60 -11.63 3.83 18.16
CA TYR A 60 -11.09 3.03 19.25
C TYR A 60 -10.78 1.60 18.82
N ASP A 61 -11.56 1.04 17.90
CA ASP A 61 -11.43 -0.35 17.47
C ASP A 61 -11.65 -0.49 15.95
N PRO A 62 -10.73 0.01 15.11
CA PRO A 62 -10.96 0.08 13.66
C PRO A 62 -10.84 -1.29 12.97
N TYR A 63 -10.05 -2.20 13.54
CA TYR A 63 -9.71 -3.49 12.92
C TYR A 63 -10.82 -4.52 13.07
N CYS A 64 -11.80 -4.29 13.95
CA CYS A 64 -12.92 -5.22 14.14
C CYS A 64 -14.05 -5.05 13.11
N CYS A 65 -14.03 -3.98 12.30
CA CYS A 65 -15.07 -3.70 11.32
C CYS A 65 -14.65 -4.21 9.94
N CYS A 66 -15.39 -5.19 9.41
CA CYS A 66 -15.09 -5.82 8.12
C CYS A 66 -15.04 -4.80 6.97
N ASP A 67 -15.97 -3.85 6.95
CA ASP A 67 -16.04 -2.82 5.89
C ASP A 67 -14.88 -1.82 5.95
N ASN A 68 -14.40 -1.48 7.15
CA ASN A 68 -13.26 -0.59 7.34
C ASN A 68 -11.93 -1.22 6.87
N MET A 69 -11.87 -2.55 6.87
CA MET A 69 -10.68 -3.34 6.55
C MET A 69 -10.69 -3.87 5.10
N ASP A 70 -11.78 -3.69 4.38
CA ASP A 70 -11.98 -4.22 3.02
C ASP A 70 -11.23 -3.40 1.96
N LYS A 71 -11.18 -3.95 0.75
CA LYS A 71 -10.60 -3.33 -0.43
C LYS A 71 -11.34 -2.06 -0.81
N LYS A 72 -10.58 -1.04 -1.19
CA LYS A 72 -11.12 0.24 -1.67
C LYS A 72 -11.58 0.13 -3.14
N PRO A 73 -12.80 0.58 -3.48
CA PRO A 73 -13.21 0.78 -4.86
C PRO A 73 -12.29 1.78 -5.57
N ILE A 74 -12.04 1.57 -6.86
CA ILE A 74 -11.12 2.43 -7.62
C ILE A 74 -11.67 3.86 -7.78
N GLU A 75 -12.99 3.97 -7.86
CA GLU A 75 -13.72 5.24 -7.99
C GLU A 75 -13.48 6.14 -6.77
N ASP A 76 -13.50 5.57 -5.57
CA ASP A 76 -13.25 6.29 -4.32
C ASP A 76 -11.79 6.74 -4.23
N VAL A 77 -10.85 5.90 -4.65
CA VAL A 77 -9.43 6.26 -4.73
C VAL A 77 -9.21 7.40 -5.72
N ILE A 78 -9.82 7.34 -6.90
CA ILE A 78 -9.74 8.42 -7.90
C ILE A 78 -10.32 9.73 -7.33
N PHE A 79 -11.44 9.67 -6.62
CA PHE A 79 -12.04 10.82 -5.97
C PHE A 79 -11.07 11.49 -4.98
N GLU A 80 -10.46 10.72 -4.08
CA GLU A 80 -9.51 11.27 -3.10
C GLU A 80 -8.21 11.78 -3.74
N LEU A 81 -7.70 11.10 -4.77
CA LEU A 81 -6.54 11.58 -5.53
C LEU A 81 -6.81 12.91 -6.23
N ASN A 82 -8.03 13.11 -6.75
CA ASN A 82 -8.42 14.39 -7.35
C ASN A 82 -8.54 15.49 -6.29
N ASN A 83 -9.06 15.20 -5.09
CA ASN A 83 -9.05 16.15 -3.98
C ASN A 83 -7.62 16.59 -3.63
N PHE A 84 -6.68 15.63 -3.52
CA PHE A 84 -5.27 15.94 -3.29
C PHE A 84 -4.67 16.79 -4.40
N LYS A 85 -4.96 16.45 -5.66
CA LYS A 85 -4.50 17.19 -6.84
C LYS A 85 -5.01 18.63 -6.87
N GLU A 86 -6.29 18.85 -6.55
CA GLU A 86 -6.92 20.18 -6.50
C GLU A 86 -6.25 21.11 -5.48
N LEU A 87 -5.69 20.54 -4.41
CA LEU A 87 -4.91 21.26 -3.40
C LEU A 87 -3.42 21.43 -3.78
N GLY A 88 -3.03 21.11 -5.01
CA GLY A 88 -1.66 21.23 -5.52
C GLY A 88 -0.79 19.99 -5.33
N GLY A 89 -1.39 18.88 -4.85
CA GLY A 89 -0.77 17.58 -4.78
C GLY A 89 -0.30 17.09 -6.15
N LYS A 90 0.87 16.43 -6.18
CA LYS A 90 1.48 15.97 -7.44
C LYS A 90 1.96 14.53 -7.42
N THR A 91 2.50 14.07 -6.29
CA THR A 91 3.09 12.73 -6.20
C THR A 91 2.59 12.01 -4.94
N ILE A 92 2.30 10.72 -5.10
CA ILE A 92 2.05 9.80 -3.99
C ILE A 92 3.03 8.64 -4.10
N VAL A 93 3.57 8.25 -2.95
CA VAL A 93 4.32 7.01 -2.80
C VAL A 93 3.38 5.98 -2.16
N ASP A 94 2.99 4.97 -2.93
CA ASP A 94 2.20 3.87 -2.41
C ASP A 94 3.14 2.86 -1.72
N ALA A 95 3.01 2.77 -0.41
CA ALA A 95 3.85 1.96 0.47
C ALA A 95 3.42 0.48 0.51
N THR A 96 2.39 0.10 -0.24
CA THR A 96 1.93 -1.29 -0.35
C THR A 96 2.94 -2.07 -1.20
N GLY A 97 3.97 -2.61 -0.55
CA GLY A 97 5.16 -3.19 -1.20
C GLY A 97 4.98 -4.61 -1.75
N SER A 98 3.93 -5.31 -1.35
CA SER A 98 3.72 -6.73 -1.66
C SER A 98 2.24 -7.06 -1.85
N SER A 99 1.98 -8.08 -2.66
CA SER A 99 0.62 -8.63 -2.84
C SER A 99 0.01 -9.21 -1.57
N SER A 100 0.82 -9.48 -0.52
CA SER A 100 0.36 -9.96 0.80
C SER A 100 -0.53 -8.95 1.52
N ILE A 101 -0.28 -7.67 1.26
CA ILE A 101 -1.02 -6.53 1.82
C ILE A 101 -1.82 -5.79 0.74
N GLY A 102 -2.02 -6.42 -0.42
CA GLY A 102 -2.94 -5.95 -1.46
C GLY A 102 -2.33 -5.12 -2.59
N ARG A 103 -1.00 -5.10 -2.79
CA ARG A 103 -0.40 -4.37 -3.92
C ARG A 103 -1.01 -4.82 -5.25
N ASP A 104 -1.52 -3.86 -6.02
CA ASP A 104 -2.06 -4.08 -7.38
C ASP A 104 -1.43 -3.07 -8.36
N ILE A 105 -0.35 -3.49 -9.03
CA ILE A 105 0.42 -2.59 -9.91
C ILE A 105 -0.39 -2.07 -11.10
N ARG A 106 -1.38 -2.83 -11.57
CA ARG A 106 -2.22 -2.45 -12.72
C ARG A 106 -3.21 -1.38 -12.30
N LYS A 107 -3.83 -1.50 -11.13
CA LYS A 107 -4.69 -0.44 -10.58
C LYS A 107 -3.90 0.82 -10.25
N LEU A 108 -2.68 0.72 -9.71
CA LEU A 108 -1.83 1.88 -9.48
C LEU A 108 -1.55 2.65 -10.78
N LYS A 109 -1.21 1.95 -11.86
CA LYS A 109 -1.04 2.59 -13.18
C LYS A 109 -2.34 3.21 -13.69
N GLN A 110 -3.45 2.48 -13.58
CA GLN A 110 -4.76 2.96 -14.01
C GLN A 110 -5.15 4.27 -13.31
N VAL A 111 -5.00 4.38 -11.98
CA VAL A 111 -5.34 5.62 -11.28
C VAL A 111 -4.36 6.76 -11.56
N ALA A 112 -3.08 6.46 -11.77
CA ALA A 112 -2.10 7.46 -12.18
C ALA A 112 -2.46 8.06 -13.55
N GLU A 113 -2.86 7.23 -14.51
CA GLU A 113 -3.29 7.67 -15.85
C GLU A 113 -4.59 8.48 -15.81
N LEU A 114 -5.57 8.06 -15.00
CA LEU A 114 -6.86 8.73 -14.89
C LEU A 114 -6.80 10.07 -14.16
N THR A 115 -5.96 10.18 -13.12
CA THR A 115 -5.87 11.38 -12.27
C THR A 115 -4.76 12.32 -12.71
N GLY A 116 -3.70 11.81 -13.35
CA GLY A 116 -2.47 12.55 -13.64
C GLY A 116 -1.57 12.77 -12.42
N ILE A 117 -1.86 12.13 -11.28
CA ILE A 117 -0.95 12.07 -10.12
C ILE A 117 0.21 11.12 -10.45
N ASN A 118 1.43 11.52 -10.11
CA ASN A 118 2.58 10.61 -10.14
C ASN A 118 2.42 9.59 -9.01
N VAL A 119 2.38 8.30 -9.34
CA VAL A 119 2.33 7.24 -8.33
C VAL A 119 3.63 6.45 -8.34
N VAL A 120 4.34 6.47 -7.22
CA VAL A 120 5.55 5.67 -7.00
C VAL A 120 5.13 4.37 -6.31
N ALA A 121 5.27 3.25 -6.99
CA ALA A 121 5.02 1.94 -6.38
C ALA A 121 6.26 1.49 -5.57
N SER A 122 6.00 0.76 -4.48
CA SER A 122 7.05 0.19 -3.65
C SER A 122 7.23 -1.32 -3.89
N SER A 123 8.43 -1.81 -3.58
CA SER A 123 8.80 -3.22 -3.58
C SER A 123 9.35 -3.60 -2.21
N GLY A 124 8.85 -4.68 -1.62
CA GLY A 124 9.32 -5.11 -0.32
C GLY A 124 8.34 -6.03 0.39
N LEU A 125 8.88 -6.94 1.20
CA LEU A 125 8.09 -7.87 2.00
C LEU A 125 7.69 -7.21 3.32
N TYR A 126 6.45 -7.43 3.73
CA TYR A 126 5.91 -6.91 4.99
C TYR A 126 6.21 -7.85 6.18
N ILE A 127 5.51 -7.68 7.30
CA ILE A 127 5.70 -8.50 8.51
C ILE A 127 5.26 -9.96 8.29
N GLU A 128 5.78 -10.87 9.11
CA GLU A 128 5.52 -12.31 8.97
C GLU A 128 4.03 -12.67 9.08
N LYS A 129 3.25 -11.89 9.84
CA LYS A 129 1.78 -12.05 9.93
C LYS A 129 1.10 -12.06 8.55
N PHE A 130 1.61 -11.26 7.60
CA PHE A 130 1.01 -11.15 6.26
C PHE A 130 1.75 -11.98 5.21
N GLU A 131 3.08 -12.02 5.27
CA GLU A 131 3.88 -12.73 4.26
C GLU A 131 3.90 -14.24 4.47
N GLY A 132 3.80 -14.70 5.72
CA GLY A 132 3.95 -16.11 6.09
C GLY A 132 5.20 -16.71 5.45
N LYS A 133 5.04 -17.80 4.71
CA LYS A 133 6.13 -18.52 4.03
C LYS A 133 6.82 -17.73 2.90
N ARG A 134 6.28 -16.56 2.50
CA ARG A 134 6.92 -15.69 1.50
C ARG A 134 8.13 -14.95 2.04
N LEU A 135 8.20 -14.76 3.37
CA LEU A 135 9.48 -14.54 4.03
C LEU A 135 10.23 -15.87 3.97
N ALA A 136 10.96 -16.04 2.87
CA ALA A 136 11.75 -17.23 2.62
C ALA A 136 12.96 -17.24 3.57
N ASP A 137 13.51 -18.42 3.81
CA ASP A 137 14.84 -18.53 4.45
C ASP A 137 15.99 -18.07 3.55
N ASP A 138 15.70 -17.76 2.29
CA ASP A 138 16.67 -17.40 1.25
C ASP A 138 16.67 -15.88 0.99
N ILE A 139 17.64 -15.20 1.62
CA ILE A 139 17.87 -13.76 1.49
C ILE A 139 18.20 -13.38 0.05
N ASP A 140 18.95 -14.22 -0.67
CA ASP A 140 19.33 -13.93 -2.05
C ASP A 140 18.11 -13.97 -2.98
N ALA A 141 17.17 -14.88 -2.73
CA ALA A 141 15.90 -14.91 -3.46
C ALA A 141 15.04 -13.66 -3.18
N MET A 142 14.99 -13.20 -1.92
CA MET A 142 14.26 -11.97 -1.55
C MET A 142 14.89 -10.72 -2.18
N ALA A 143 16.21 -10.60 -2.10
CA ALA A 143 16.96 -9.51 -2.73
C ALA A 143 16.80 -9.52 -4.26
N LYS A 144 16.84 -10.71 -4.87
CA LYS A 144 16.61 -10.87 -6.31
C LYS A 144 15.20 -10.46 -6.72
N MET A 145 14.18 -10.79 -5.94
CA MET A 145 12.81 -10.36 -6.21
C MET A 145 12.70 -8.83 -6.22
N ILE A 146 13.27 -8.15 -5.22
CA ILE A 146 13.29 -6.68 -5.15
C ILE A 146 14.07 -6.10 -6.35
N ASP A 147 15.22 -6.68 -6.70
CA ASP A 147 16.03 -6.25 -7.84
C ASP A 147 15.27 -6.39 -9.17
N ASP A 148 14.59 -7.52 -9.37
CA ASP A 148 13.76 -7.76 -10.56
C ASP A 148 12.59 -6.75 -10.63
N GLU A 149 11.94 -6.43 -9.51
CA GLU A 149 10.84 -5.45 -9.47
C GLU A 149 11.31 -4.01 -9.73
N LEU A 150 12.54 -3.66 -9.34
CA LEU A 150 13.14 -2.35 -9.59
C LEU A 150 13.68 -2.19 -11.02
N ASN A 151 14.19 -3.27 -11.62
CA ASN A 151 14.92 -3.20 -12.88
C ASN A 151 14.14 -3.76 -14.08
N ILE A 152 13.29 -4.75 -13.87
CA ILE A 152 12.54 -5.48 -14.91
C ILE A 152 11.05 -5.08 -14.85
N GLY A 153 10.39 -5.34 -13.73
CA GLY A 153 8.98 -5.00 -13.52
C GLY A 153 8.26 -5.94 -12.54
N ILE A 154 7.06 -5.53 -12.13
CA ILE A 154 6.23 -6.18 -11.11
C ILE A 154 5.12 -7.02 -11.76
N ASP A 155 4.82 -8.19 -11.20
CA ASP A 155 3.66 -9.05 -11.55
C ASP A 155 3.48 -9.32 -13.06
N GLY A 156 4.61 -9.59 -13.75
CA GLY A 156 4.66 -9.88 -15.18
C GLY A 156 4.42 -8.67 -16.08
N THR A 157 4.49 -7.45 -15.54
CA THR A 157 4.41 -6.19 -16.29
C THR A 157 5.81 -5.58 -16.51
N ASP A 158 5.88 -4.51 -17.30
CA ASP A 158 7.07 -3.64 -17.43
C ASP A 158 7.07 -2.47 -16.42
N ILE A 159 6.13 -2.46 -15.48
CA ILE A 159 5.99 -1.42 -14.48
C ILE A 159 6.93 -1.71 -13.32
N ARG A 160 7.83 -0.79 -13.04
CA ARG A 160 8.90 -0.96 -12.04
C ARG A 160 8.59 -0.20 -10.75
N ALA A 161 9.03 -0.75 -9.63
CA ALA A 161 9.04 -0.04 -8.36
C ALA A 161 9.97 1.18 -8.43
N GLY A 162 9.65 2.22 -7.67
CA GLY A 162 10.51 3.38 -7.46
C GLY A 162 11.02 3.55 -6.03
N MET A 163 10.56 2.67 -5.13
CA MET A 163 10.95 2.63 -3.72
C MET A 163 11.10 1.19 -3.26
N ILE A 164 12.05 0.95 -2.34
CA ILE A 164 12.08 -0.27 -1.54
C ILE A 164 11.35 0.02 -0.23
N GLY A 165 10.27 -0.70 0.04
CA GLY A 165 9.40 -0.51 1.20
C GLY A 165 7.96 -0.96 0.93
N GLU A 166 7.05 -0.83 1.89
CA GLU A 166 7.30 -0.79 3.33
C GLU A 166 7.84 -2.16 3.79
N ILE A 167 9.11 -2.21 4.21
CA ILE A 167 9.68 -3.44 4.78
C ILE A 167 9.17 -3.56 6.21
N GLY A 168 8.42 -4.62 6.48
CA GLY A 168 7.79 -4.83 7.77
C GLY A 168 8.78 -5.31 8.82
N VAL A 169 8.76 -4.67 10.00
CA VAL A 169 9.43 -5.17 11.19
C VAL A 169 8.43 -5.13 12.34
N SER A 170 8.02 -6.30 12.84
CA SER A 170 7.11 -6.38 13.97
C SER A 170 7.83 -6.05 15.29
N PRO A 171 7.10 -5.76 16.39
CA PRO A 171 7.71 -5.58 17.70
C PRO A 171 8.51 -6.78 18.22
N PHE A 172 8.26 -7.98 17.67
CA PHE A 172 8.94 -9.20 18.08
C PHE A 172 10.19 -9.49 17.24
N PHE A 173 10.35 -8.79 16.12
CA PHE A 173 11.40 -9.00 15.12
C PHE A 173 11.61 -10.50 14.90
N THR A 174 10.62 -11.15 14.32
CA THR A 174 10.52 -12.61 14.28
C THR A 174 11.68 -13.23 13.48
N ASP A 175 11.83 -14.56 13.54
CA ASP A 175 12.92 -15.22 12.81
C ASP A 175 12.83 -15.04 11.28
N GLY A 176 11.61 -14.89 10.75
CA GLY A 176 11.40 -14.51 9.34
C GLY A 176 11.77 -13.06 9.03
N GLU A 177 11.63 -12.15 10.00
CA GLU A 177 11.92 -10.72 9.81
C GLU A 177 13.41 -10.38 10.00
N LYS A 178 14.18 -11.21 10.71
CA LYS A 178 15.64 -11.04 10.93
C LYS A 178 16.50 -11.28 9.68
N LYS A 179 15.89 -11.68 8.57
CA LYS A 179 16.58 -12.10 7.33
C LYS A 179 17.10 -10.90 6.55
#